data_AF-A0A1N7GNB8-F1
#
_entry.id   AF-A0A1N7GNB8-F1
#
_cell.length_a   1.000
_cell.length_b   1.000
_cell.length_c   1.000
_cell.angle_alpha   90.00
_cell.angle_beta   90.00
_cell.angle_gamma   90.00
#
_symmetry.space_group_name_H-M   'P 1'
#
loop_
_entity.id
_entity.type
_entity.pdbx_description
1 polymer ?
#
loop_
_entity_poly.entity_id
_entity_poly.type
_entity_poly.pdbx_seq_one_letter_code
_entity_poly.pdbx_strand_id
1 'polypeptide(L)'
;MTILSTHPRPIPRRREDEQEDEEDRDRATGPLARLAVREALLEAFADLVDDVRLAEVDGMAHVYVSVRLTASTCPERIRAIAREAYRTVGGEPVVAHVSTACPARGRR
;
A
#
# COMPACT_ATOMS: atom_id res chain seq x y z
N MET A 1 41.40 -27.15 -25.59
CA MET A 1 40.91 -25.86 -25.06
C MET A 1 39.41 -25.85 -25.19
N THR A 2 38.68 -25.76 -24.09
CA THR A 2 37.22 -25.87 -24.05
C THR A 2 36.68 -24.78 -23.13
N ILE A 3 35.86 -23.88 -23.69
CA ILE A 3 35.25 -22.75 -22.98
C ILE A 3 34.03 -23.29 -22.21
N LEU A 4 34.04 -23.15 -20.88
CA LEU A 4 32.91 -23.48 -20.03
C LEU A 4 31.82 -22.41 -20.21
N SER A 5 30.69 -22.79 -20.83
CA SER A 5 29.49 -21.96 -20.91
C SER A 5 28.87 -21.79 -19.53
N THR A 6 29.01 -20.60 -18.95
CA THR A 6 28.34 -20.19 -17.71
C THR A 6 26.86 -19.91 -18.00
N HIS A 7 25.98 -20.88 -17.78
CA HIS A 7 24.54 -20.62 -17.75
C HIS A 7 24.21 -19.80 -16.49
N PRO A 8 23.46 -18.68 -16.59
CA PRO A 8 22.92 -18.01 -15.42
C PRO A 8 21.83 -18.91 -14.81
N ARG A 9 22.04 -19.32 -13.56
CA ARG A 9 21.04 -20.06 -12.77
C ARG A 9 19.77 -19.19 -12.65
N PRO A 10 18.57 -19.72 -12.93
CA PRO A 10 17.34 -19.00 -12.62
C PRO A 10 17.19 -18.90 -11.09
N ILE A 11 16.97 -17.69 -10.61
CA ILE A 11 16.60 -17.40 -9.22
C ILE A 11 15.30 -18.16 -8.93
N PRO A 12 15.21 -19.00 -7.87
CA PRO A 12 13.95 -19.65 -7.53
C PRO A 12 12.94 -18.57 -7.16
N ARG A 13 11.88 -18.46 -7.98
CA ARG A 13 10.69 -17.68 -7.65
C ARG A 13 10.09 -18.28 -6.37
N ARG A 14 10.13 -17.53 -5.27
CA ARG A 14 9.25 -17.79 -4.13
C ARG A 14 7.81 -17.56 -4.61
N ARG A 15 7.12 -18.67 -4.87
CA ARG A 15 5.65 -18.76 -4.94
C ARG A 15 5.13 -18.50 -3.52
N GLU A 16 4.29 -17.49 -3.33
CA GLU A 16 2.82 -17.60 -3.36
C GLU A 16 2.20 -18.42 -2.20
N ASP A 17 2.91 -18.60 -1.08
CA ASP A 17 2.40 -19.26 0.14
C ASP A 17 2.35 -18.31 1.37
N GLU A 18 1.94 -17.05 1.21
CA GLU A 18 1.75 -16.10 2.33
C GLU A 18 0.46 -15.27 2.19
N GLN A 19 -0.59 -15.81 1.58
CA GLN A 19 -1.88 -15.11 1.38
C GLN A 19 -3.01 -15.54 2.32
N GLU A 20 -2.75 -16.38 3.33
CA GLU A 20 -3.81 -16.90 4.21
C GLU A 20 -3.65 -16.51 5.70
N ASP A 21 -2.58 -15.82 6.11
CA ASP A 21 -2.31 -15.50 7.52
C ASP A 21 -2.59 -14.02 7.92
N GLU A 22 -3.12 -13.18 7.03
CA GLU A 22 -3.38 -11.76 7.29
C GLU A 22 -4.87 -11.45 7.65
N GLU A 23 -5.72 -12.47 7.80
CA GLU A 23 -7.17 -12.28 7.98
C GLU A 23 -7.65 -12.22 9.45
N ASP A 24 -6.85 -12.64 10.45
CA ASP A 24 -7.37 -12.91 11.81
C ASP A 24 -6.96 -11.92 12.92
N ARG A 25 -6.18 -10.86 12.63
CA ARG A 25 -5.86 -9.81 13.64
C ARG A 25 -6.76 -8.58 13.59
N ASP A 26 -7.70 -8.53 12.66
CA ASP A 26 -8.46 -7.34 12.29
C ASP A 26 -9.72 -7.08 13.15
N ARG A 27 -9.70 -7.36 14.47
CA ARG A 27 -10.97 -7.60 15.19
C ARG A 27 -11.60 -6.44 15.98
N ALA A 28 -11.07 -5.22 15.96
CA ALA A 28 -11.83 -4.08 16.50
C ALA A 28 -11.50 -2.72 15.87
N THR A 29 -10.22 -2.41 15.70
CA THR A 29 -9.78 -1.04 15.36
C THR A 29 -9.37 -0.88 13.90
N GLY A 30 -8.98 -1.95 13.20
CA GLY A 30 -8.54 -1.91 11.81
C GLY A 30 -9.61 -1.40 10.83
N PRO A 31 -10.86 -1.90 10.89
CA PRO A 31 -11.94 -1.38 10.04
C PRO A 31 -12.22 0.11 10.27
N LEU A 32 -12.16 0.58 11.54
CA LEU A 32 -12.37 1.97 11.90
C LEU A 32 -11.22 2.88 11.45
N ALA A 33 -9.98 2.45 11.64
CA ALA A 33 -8.80 3.17 11.18
C ALA A 33 -8.77 3.27 9.65
N ARG A 34 -9.17 2.21 8.94
CA ARG A 34 -9.26 2.20 7.48
C ARG A 34 -10.30 3.23 7.01
N LEU A 35 -11.46 3.26 7.65
CA LEU A 35 -12.53 4.18 7.32
C LEU A 35 -12.12 5.63 7.58
N ALA A 36 -11.53 5.92 8.75
CA ALA A 36 -11.05 7.26 9.09
C ALA A 36 -10.00 7.78 8.09
N VAL A 37 -9.02 6.95 7.73
CA VAL A 37 -8.01 7.29 6.72
C VAL A 37 -8.67 7.54 5.37
N ARG A 38 -9.59 6.68 4.95
CA ARG A 38 -10.29 6.83 3.67
C ARG A 38 -11.10 8.11 3.62
N GLU A 39 -11.87 8.43 4.66
CA GLU A 39 -12.67 9.65 4.74
C GLU A 39 -11.82 10.91 4.69
N ALA A 40 -10.75 10.99 5.51
CA ALA A 40 -9.84 12.13 5.51
C ALA A 40 -9.19 12.37 4.14
N LEU A 41 -8.82 11.28 3.45
CA LEU A 41 -8.26 11.38 2.10
C LEU A 41 -9.30 11.75 1.04
N LEU A 42 -10.54 11.28 1.15
CA LEU A 42 -11.62 11.68 0.25
C LEU A 42 -12.03 13.14 0.47
N GLU A 43 -11.97 13.66 1.70
CA GLU A 43 -12.20 15.08 1.95
C GLU A 43 -11.11 15.95 1.31
N ALA A 44 -9.84 15.52 1.41
CA ALA A 44 -8.71 16.28 0.87
C ALA A 44 -8.49 16.09 -0.65
N PHE A 45 -8.89 14.94 -1.21
CA PHE A 45 -8.54 14.54 -2.58
C PHE A 45 -9.68 13.87 -3.36
N ALA A 46 -10.92 13.93 -2.89
CA ALA A 46 -12.17 13.46 -3.52
C ALA A 46 -12.04 12.29 -4.49
N ASP A 47 -11.70 12.56 -5.76
CA ASP A 47 -11.70 11.57 -6.84
C ASP A 47 -10.33 10.91 -7.10
N LEU A 48 -9.33 11.20 -6.27
CA LEU A 48 -7.97 10.71 -6.46
C LEU A 48 -7.74 9.33 -5.84
N VAL A 49 -8.43 9.01 -4.75
CA VAL A 49 -8.15 7.78 -3.99
C VAL A 49 -9.04 6.65 -4.49
N ASP A 50 -8.42 5.60 -5.02
CA ASP A 50 -9.11 4.40 -5.49
C ASP A 50 -9.35 3.42 -4.34
N ASP A 51 -8.32 3.17 -3.53
CA ASP A 51 -8.38 2.19 -2.44
C ASP A 51 -7.41 2.55 -1.30
N VAL A 52 -7.76 2.11 -0.10
CA VAL A 52 -6.93 2.20 1.11
C VAL A 52 -6.92 0.84 1.77
N ARG A 53 -5.73 0.32 2.05
CA ARG A 53 -5.52 -0.93 2.79
C ARG A 53 -4.65 -0.67 4.01
N LEU A 54 -4.89 -1.43 5.07
CA LEU A 54 -4.08 -1.44 6.27
C LEU A 54 -3.45 -2.80 6.43
N ALA A 55 -2.21 -2.83 6.93
CA ALA A 55 -1.54 -4.04 7.38
C ALA A 55 -0.71 -3.71 8.63
N GLU A 56 -0.46 -4.70 9.47
CA GLU A 56 0.49 -4.58 10.57
C GLU A 56 1.71 -5.45 10.26
N VAL A 57 2.90 -4.82 10.20
CA VAL A 57 4.16 -5.50 9.88
C VAL A 57 5.16 -5.14 10.96
N ASP A 58 5.74 -6.15 11.62
CA ASP A 58 6.73 -5.97 12.70
C ASP A 58 6.25 -5.02 13.83
N GLY A 59 4.96 -5.03 14.15
CA GLY A 59 4.36 -4.15 15.17
C GLY A 59 4.22 -2.68 14.74
N MET A 60 4.37 -2.41 13.44
CA MET A 60 4.17 -1.10 12.83
C MET A 60 2.96 -1.13 11.90
N ALA A 61 2.14 -0.09 11.95
CA ALA A 61 1.00 0.04 11.05
C ALA A 61 1.46 0.53 9.66
N HIS A 62 1.01 -0.16 8.61
CA HIS A 62 1.29 0.19 7.22
C HIS A 62 -0.02 0.57 6.54
N VAL A 63 -0.10 1.83 6.08
CA VAL A 63 -1.22 2.36 5.32
C VAL A 63 -0.85 2.37 3.84
N TYR A 64 -1.52 1.56 3.02
CA TYR A 64 -1.33 1.54 1.58
C TYR A 64 -2.46 2.30 0.90
N VAL A 65 -2.11 3.39 0.22
CA VAL A 65 -3.06 4.21 -0.54
C VAL A 65 -2.82 4.01 -2.02
N SER A 66 -3.85 3.61 -2.75
CA SER A 66 -3.87 3.54 -4.20
C SER A 66 -4.53 4.79 -4.75
N VAL A 67 -3.85 5.51 -5.64
CA VAL A 67 -4.36 6.75 -6.23
C VAL A 67 -4.35 6.74 -7.75
N ARG A 68 -5.30 7.46 -8.34
CA ARG A 68 -5.29 7.82 -9.76
C ARG A 68 -4.22 8.87 -9.98
N LEU A 69 -3.28 8.61 -10.88
CA LEU A 69 -2.27 9.60 -11.22
C LEU A 69 -2.89 10.77 -11.98
N THR A 70 -2.83 11.96 -11.39
CA THR A 70 -3.21 13.23 -12.03
C THR A 70 -2.05 14.22 -11.98
N ALA A 71 -2.07 15.26 -12.82
CA ALA A 71 -1.03 16.28 -12.84
C ALA A 71 -0.87 17.05 -11.50
N SER A 72 -1.87 16.98 -10.62
CA SER A 72 -1.90 17.64 -9.30
C SER A 72 -1.65 16.68 -8.12
N THR A 73 -1.29 15.42 -8.39
CA THR A 73 -1.05 14.44 -7.32
C THR A 73 0.20 14.82 -6.52
N CYS A 74 0.06 14.97 -5.19
CA CYS A 74 1.16 15.22 -4.26
C CYS A 74 1.32 14.02 -3.30
N PRO A 75 2.11 13.00 -3.64
CA PRO A 75 2.24 11.77 -2.84
C PRO A 75 2.62 12.01 -1.39
N GLU A 76 3.51 12.97 -1.14
CA GLU A 76 3.95 13.32 0.22
C GLU A 76 2.81 13.89 1.08
N ARG A 77 1.92 14.69 0.48
CA ARG A 77 0.75 15.24 1.18
C ARG A 77 -0.26 14.13 1.50
N ILE A 78 -0.45 13.19 0.59
CA ILE A 78 -1.31 12.02 0.80
C ILE A 78 -0.74 11.15 1.94
N ARG A 79 0.57 10.88 1.94
CA ARG A 79 1.24 10.15 3.03
C ARG A 79 1.12 10.86 4.38
N ALA A 80 1.21 12.20 4.40
CA ALA A 80 1.07 12.97 5.62
C ALA A 80 -0.35 12.85 6.20
N ILE A 81 -1.38 13.09 5.38
CA ILE A 81 -2.79 13.00 5.80
C ILE A 81 -3.15 11.57 6.22
N ALA A 82 -2.69 10.56 5.47
CA ALA A 82 -2.95 9.16 5.80
C ALA A 82 -2.36 8.76 7.16
N ARG A 83 -1.14 9.21 7.49
CA ARG A 83 -0.53 8.97 8.81
C ARG A 83 -1.28 9.71 9.91
N GLU A 84 -1.63 10.97 9.67
CA GLU A 84 -2.36 11.79 10.65
C GLU A 84 -3.72 11.18 10.97
N ALA A 85 -4.50 10.81 9.95
CA ALA A 85 -5.80 10.17 10.11
C ALA A 85 -5.72 8.78 10.76
N TYR A 86 -4.65 8.02 10.52
CA TYR A 86 -4.45 6.76 11.22
C TYR A 86 -4.14 6.99 12.70
N ARG A 87 -3.24 7.93 13.02
CA ARG A 87 -2.82 8.20 14.41
C ARG A 87 -3.96 8.57 15.34
N THR A 88 -4.99 9.25 14.84
CA THR A 88 -6.16 9.63 15.65
C THR A 88 -6.99 8.43 16.11
N VAL A 89 -6.85 7.26 15.46
CA VAL A 89 -7.64 6.06 15.73
C VAL A 89 -6.78 4.88 16.23
N GLY A 90 -5.62 4.65 15.61
CA GLY A 90 -4.77 3.48 15.83
C GLY A 90 -3.42 3.76 16.49
N GLY A 91 -3.07 5.03 16.75
CA GLY A 91 -1.82 5.42 17.41
C GLY A 91 -0.57 5.39 16.53
N GLU A 92 0.61 5.40 17.16
CA GLU A 92 1.94 5.29 16.52
C GLU A 92 2.62 3.97 16.95
N PRO A 93 3.51 3.37 16.13
CA PRO A 93 4.12 3.91 14.90
C PRO A 93 3.40 3.51 13.59
N VAL A 94 3.39 4.43 12.61
CA VAL A 94 2.72 4.25 11.31
C VAL A 94 3.56 4.71 10.12
N VAL A 95 3.53 3.94 9.03
CA VAL A 95 4.13 4.25 7.73
C VAL A 95 3.03 4.30 6.68
N ALA A 96 3.08 5.31 5.81
CA ALA A 96 2.16 5.43 4.67
C ALA A 96 2.88 5.24 3.34
N HIS A 97 2.31 4.37 2.52
CA HIS A 97 2.73 4.06 1.17
C HIS A 97 1.70 4.63 0.20
N VAL A 98 2.18 5.25 -0.88
CA VAL A 98 1.32 5.74 -1.96
C VAL A 98 1.77 5.07 -3.23
N SER A 99 0.86 4.36 -3.85
CA SER A 99 1.03 3.73 -5.14
C SER A 99 0.09 4.37 -6.15
N THR A 100 0.51 4.43 -7.40
CA THR A 100 -0.31 5.01 -8.46
C THR A 100 -0.83 3.87 -9.32
N ALA A 101 -2.15 3.78 -9.45
CA ALA A 101 -2.75 2.93 -10.45
C ALA A 101 -2.57 3.64 -11.80
N CYS A 102 -1.49 3.30 -12.50
CA CYS A 102 -1.35 3.73 -13.88
C CYS A 102 -2.44 2.99 -14.67
N PRO A 103 -3.43 3.67 -15.29
CA PRO A 103 -4.35 2.97 -16.18
C PRO A 103 -3.47 2.30 -17.21
N ALA A 104 -3.50 0.96 -17.24
CA ALA A 104 -2.69 0.19 -18.16
C ALA A 104 -2.91 0.81 -19.54
N ARG A 105 -1.88 1.49 -20.08
CA ARG A 105 -1.91 1.95 -21.46
C ARG A 105 -2.01 0.67 -22.26
N GLY A 106 -3.24 0.29 -22.61
CA GLY A 106 -3.49 -0.79 -23.54
C GLY A 106 -2.68 -0.45 -24.77
N ARG A 107 -1.59 -1.20 -24.97
CA ARG A 107 -0.89 -1.21 -26.25
C ARG A 107 -1.92 -1.69 -27.27
N ARG A 108 -2.51 -0.75 -27.99
CA ARG A 108 -3.07 -1.03 -29.31
C ARG A 108 -1.90 -1.17 -30.28
#